data_AF-A0AAI9EBU6-F1
#
_entry.id   AF-A0AAI9EBU6-F1
#
_cell.length_a   1.000
_cell.length_b   1.000
_cell.length_c   1.000
_cell.angle_alpha   90.00
_cell.angle_beta   90.00
_cell.angle_gamma   90.00
#
_symmetry.space_group_name_H-M   'P 1'
#
loop_
_entity.id
_entity.type
_entity.pdbx_description
1 polymer ?
#
loop_
_entity_poly.entity_id
_entity_poly.type
_entity_poly.pdbx_seq_one_letter_code
_entity_poly.pdbx_strand_id
1 'polypeptide(L)'
;MATLVTEWDAFQLLQIKNLDTHTVTCVGYAPSKRRRCQNPIAQHNRMAANEILQKLPRRALDQDHLYTHLERLAGLLLCRRNHQDQACTVATEWHRTVISQVNGRHRHYSATNRIYRNCTLQAFKTEQTSSCDDDWQEEISRLQRELEEAKRRQRAANAQRAYERQEEEAHRQARRERDQKDVEERRKPVQEEARQEEARRAEGGRRQQQQEQSSRAAEARQRREQEARAKAQQNDITWSEAWRRYEQRWLEIREMSEEDLAKISSGSLHWPVKSGKFQDVNEANVEAFLRNASDDVYSCREAYLKVLNGQNLRWHPDKIGRFSGLRGDDISEALFTLVAQVINRERDASRLKSRL
;
A
#
# COMPACT_ATOMS: atom_id res chain seq x y z
N MET A 1 72.43 -33.02 18.97
CA MET A 1 71.92 -31.71 19.39
C MET A 1 70.56 -31.49 18.74
N ALA A 2 69.46 -31.63 19.51
CA ALA A 2 68.12 -31.40 19.01
C ALA A 2 67.90 -29.89 18.86
N THR A 3 67.90 -29.39 17.63
CA THR A 3 67.48 -28.03 17.32
C THR A 3 65.98 -27.94 17.61
N LEU A 4 65.63 -27.32 18.74
CA LEU A 4 64.26 -26.92 19.03
C LEU A 4 63.84 -25.92 17.93
N VAL A 5 63.12 -26.41 16.93
CA VAL A 5 62.44 -25.57 15.95
C VAL A 5 61.36 -24.83 16.72
N THR A 6 61.63 -23.59 17.08
CA THR A 6 60.62 -22.67 17.62
C THR A 6 59.51 -22.55 16.59
N GLU A 7 58.37 -23.17 16.86
CA GLU A 7 57.15 -23.04 16.05
C GLU A 7 56.69 -21.59 16.13
N TRP A 8 56.86 -20.86 15.04
CA TRP A 8 56.47 -19.45 14.95
C TRP A 8 55.07 -19.34 14.32
N ASP A 9 54.23 -18.45 14.86
CA ASP A 9 52.92 -18.15 14.27
C ASP A 9 53.09 -17.29 13.02
N ALA A 10 52.97 -17.92 11.84
CA ALA A 10 53.08 -17.25 10.55
C ALA A 10 52.03 -16.14 10.36
N PHE A 11 50.84 -16.24 10.96
CA PHE A 11 49.84 -15.17 10.86
C PHE A 11 50.28 -13.91 11.58
N GLN A 12 50.85 -14.07 12.77
CA GLN A 12 51.36 -12.97 13.57
C GLN A 12 52.64 -12.39 12.96
N LEU A 13 53.60 -13.25 12.58
CA LEU A 13 54.89 -12.81 12.05
C LEU A 13 54.74 -12.02 10.74
N LEU A 14 53.86 -12.48 9.84
CA LEU A 14 53.62 -11.84 8.54
C LEU A 14 52.54 -10.75 8.59
N GLN A 15 51.99 -10.47 9.78
CA GLN A 15 50.94 -9.47 10.01
C GLN A 15 49.73 -9.64 9.07
N ILE A 16 49.30 -10.87 8.83
CA ILE A 16 48.26 -11.16 7.83
C ILE A 16 46.89 -10.66 8.27
N LYS A 17 46.60 -10.71 9.57
CA LYS A 17 45.39 -10.09 10.13
C LYS A 17 45.56 -8.58 10.12
N ASN A 18 44.58 -7.88 9.52
CA ASN A 18 44.56 -6.43 9.56
C ASN A 18 44.16 -5.97 10.97
N LEU A 19 44.99 -5.13 11.59
CA LEU A 19 44.75 -4.64 12.95
C LEU A 19 43.50 -3.74 13.04
N ASP A 20 43.17 -3.00 11.98
CA ASP A 20 42.03 -2.09 11.96
C ASP A 20 40.69 -2.84 11.94
N THR A 21 40.64 -4.00 11.27
CA THR A 21 39.40 -4.72 10.99
C THR A 21 39.33 -6.09 11.67
N HIS A 22 40.39 -6.51 12.34
CA HIS A 22 40.60 -7.85 12.92
C HIS A 22 40.30 -9.02 11.95
N THR A 23 40.32 -8.76 10.64
CA THR A 23 39.97 -9.72 9.58
C THR A 23 41.08 -9.80 8.53
N VAL A 24 41.08 -10.86 7.72
CA VAL A 24 42.06 -11.04 6.63
C VAL A 24 41.60 -10.23 5.40
N THR A 25 42.13 -9.03 5.27
CA THR A 25 41.97 -8.17 4.09
C THR A 25 43.25 -8.15 3.25
N CYS A 26 43.16 -7.51 2.09
CA CYS A 26 44.30 -7.31 1.19
C CYS A 26 45.56 -6.83 1.94
N VAL A 27 46.71 -7.50 1.72
CA VAL A 27 48.00 -7.13 2.33
C VAL A 27 48.65 -5.91 1.66
N GLY A 28 48.18 -5.53 0.48
CA GLY A 28 48.75 -4.42 -0.31
C GLY A 28 48.49 -3.05 0.32
N TYR A 29 49.44 -2.14 0.12
CA TYR A 29 49.36 -0.75 0.53
C TYR A 29 48.59 0.07 -0.52
N ALA A 30 47.65 0.89 -0.08
CA ALA A 30 46.86 1.77 -0.93
C ALA A 30 47.36 3.22 -0.80
N PRO A 31 48.20 3.73 -1.73
CA PRO A 31 48.83 5.06 -1.58
C PRO A 31 47.82 6.20 -1.45
N SER A 32 46.71 6.12 -2.16
CA SER A 32 45.63 7.12 -2.14
C SER A 32 44.94 7.25 -0.78
N LYS A 33 45.00 6.21 0.06
CA LYS A 33 44.42 6.20 1.40
C LYS A 33 45.47 6.20 2.51
N ARG A 34 46.77 6.17 2.14
CA ARG A 34 47.91 6.11 3.06
C ARG A 34 47.79 5.03 4.14
N ARG A 35 47.22 3.87 3.77
CA ARG A 35 46.98 2.75 4.68
C ARG A 35 46.96 1.42 3.93
N ARG A 36 46.93 0.32 4.68
CA ARG A 36 46.69 -1.02 4.13
C ARG A 36 45.29 -1.10 3.50
N CYS A 37 45.20 -1.84 2.40
CA CYS A 37 43.94 -2.08 1.71
C CYS A 37 42.98 -2.89 2.60
N GLN A 38 41.74 -2.42 2.71
CA GLN A 38 40.68 -3.08 3.48
C GLN A 38 39.76 -3.96 2.62
N ASN A 39 40.04 -4.11 1.32
CA ASN A 39 39.22 -4.96 0.45
C ASN A 39 39.32 -6.42 0.92
N PRO A 40 38.18 -7.12 1.05
CA PRO A 40 38.17 -8.53 1.41
C PRO A 40 38.80 -9.36 0.29
N ILE A 41 39.58 -10.36 0.69
CA ILE A 41 40.14 -11.35 -0.25
C ILE A 41 39.10 -12.45 -0.50
N ALA A 42 39.01 -12.94 -1.74
CA ALA A 42 38.08 -14.00 -2.11
C ALA A 42 38.27 -15.25 -1.24
N GLN A 43 37.17 -15.94 -0.91
CA GLN A 43 37.20 -17.07 0.03
C GLN A 43 38.16 -18.19 -0.42
N HIS A 44 38.16 -18.56 -1.70
CA HIS A 44 39.08 -19.59 -2.23
C HIS A 44 40.55 -19.21 -2.07
N ASN A 45 40.90 -17.93 -2.25
CA ASN A 45 42.26 -17.45 -2.01
C ASN A 45 42.64 -17.50 -0.53
N ARG A 46 41.71 -17.18 0.38
CA ARG A 46 41.95 -17.31 1.83
C ARG A 46 42.22 -18.75 2.24
N MET A 47 41.47 -19.71 1.68
CA MET A 47 41.68 -21.14 1.94
C MET A 47 43.05 -21.60 1.42
N ALA A 48 43.41 -21.25 0.18
CA ALA A 48 44.72 -21.58 -0.40
C ALA A 48 45.89 -20.92 0.37
N ALA A 49 45.72 -19.67 0.82
CA ALA A 49 46.71 -18.98 1.63
C ALA A 49 46.92 -19.67 2.98
N ASN A 50 45.84 -20.11 3.63
CA ASN A 50 45.90 -20.85 4.89
C ASN A 50 46.67 -22.18 4.75
N GLU A 51 46.50 -22.88 3.62
CA GLU A 51 47.25 -24.11 3.33
C GLU A 51 48.76 -23.85 3.23
N ILE A 52 49.18 -22.75 2.60
CA ILE A 52 50.60 -22.37 2.53
C ILE A 52 51.12 -22.00 3.93
N LEU A 53 50.36 -21.22 4.70
CA LEU A 53 50.74 -20.79 6.04
C LEU A 53 50.94 -21.95 7.01
N GLN A 54 50.12 -23.00 6.94
CA GLN A 54 50.29 -24.20 7.77
C GLN A 54 51.55 -25.00 7.42
N LYS A 55 52.05 -24.88 6.18
CA LYS A 55 53.25 -25.59 5.70
C LYS A 55 54.55 -24.83 5.97
N LEU A 56 54.50 -23.51 6.17
CA LEU A 56 55.68 -22.65 6.35
C LEU A 56 56.50 -22.98 7.62
N PRO A 57 55.91 -23.14 8.83
CA PRO A 57 56.69 -23.41 10.04
C PRO A 57 57.33 -24.80 10.10
N ARG A 58 56.77 -25.77 9.36
CA ARG A 58 57.12 -27.20 9.48
C ARG A 58 58.25 -27.63 8.55
N ARG A 59 58.61 -26.82 7.57
CA ARG A 59 59.61 -27.16 6.57
C ARG A 59 60.90 -26.39 6.86
N ALA A 60 62.02 -27.10 6.98
CA ALA A 60 63.34 -26.52 6.80
C ALA A 60 63.47 -26.12 5.32
N LEU A 61 62.81 -25.03 4.94
CA LEU A 61 62.80 -24.56 3.57
C LEU A 61 64.18 -23.98 3.27
N ASP A 62 64.81 -24.57 2.27
CA ASP A 62 65.84 -23.92 1.48
C ASP A 62 65.39 -22.48 1.10
N GLN A 63 66.32 -21.52 1.15
CA GLN A 63 66.00 -20.09 1.04
C GLN A 63 65.23 -19.77 -0.24
N ASP A 64 65.57 -20.44 -1.35
CA ASP A 64 64.94 -20.24 -2.65
C ASP A 64 63.47 -20.71 -2.68
N HIS A 65 63.18 -21.79 -1.95
CA HIS A 65 61.83 -22.34 -1.83
C HIS A 65 60.95 -21.52 -0.89
N LEU A 66 61.54 -20.91 0.14
CA LEU A 66 60.82 -20.00 1.04
C LEU A 66 60.29 -18.78 0.29
N TYR A 67 61.12 -18.13 -0.53
CA TYR A 67 60.69 -16.95 -1.29
C TYR A 67 59.53 -17.28 -2.25
N THR A 68 59.63 -18.38 -2.98
CA THR A 68 58.58 -18.82 -3.92
C THR A 68 57.23 -19.06 -3.21
N HIS A 69 57.25 -19.63 -2.01
CA HIS A 69 56.04 -19.82 -1.20
C HIS A 69 55.47 -18.48 -0.69
N LEU A 70 56.32 -17.54 -0.28
CA LEU A 70 55.91 -16.22 0.18
C LEU A 70 55.34 -15.37 -0.96
N GLU A 71 55.89 -15.44 -2.16
CA GLU A 71 55.38 -14.73 -3.35
C GLU A 71 54.01 -15.27 -3.77
N ARG A 72 53.86 -16.60 -3.81
CA ARG A 72 52.56 -17.22 -4.06
C ARG A 72 51.53 -16.83 -2.99
N LEU A 73 51.93 -16.83 -1.72
CA LEU A 73 51.08 -16.40 -0.61
C LEU A 73 50.66 -14.92 -0.75
N ALA A 74 51.59 -14.04 -1.12
CA ALA A 74 51.32 -12.63 -1.33
C ALA A 74 50.31 -12.42 -2.47
N GLY A 75 50.49 -13.09 -3.61
CA GLY A 75 49.56 -13.05 -4.73
C GLY A 75 48.13 -13.46 -4.36
N LEU A 76 47.97 -14.47 -3.51
CA LEU A 76 46.67 -14.90 -2.99
C LEU A 76 46.03 -13.86 -2.06
N LEU A 77 46.84 -13.17 -1.25
CA LEU A 77 46.40 -12.18 -0.26
C LEU A 77 46.30 -10.75 -0.80
N LEU A 78 46.53 -10.52 -2.09
CA LEU A 78 46.37 -9.23 -2.75
C LEU A 78 45.05 -9.18 -3.53
N CYS A 79 44.37 -8.03 -3.51
CA CYS A 79 43.11 -7.91 -4.25
C CYS A 79 43.39 -7.83 -5.77
N ARG A 80 42.67 -8.65 -6.55
CA ARG A 80 42.90 -8.85 -7.98
C ARG A 80 42.85 -7.57 -8.83
N ARG A 81 42.06 -6.59 -8.40
CA ARG A 81 41.78 -5.37 -9.17
C ARG A 81 42.92 -4.34 -9.13
N ASN A 82 43.61 -4.20 -7.99
CA ASN A 82 44.40 -2.99 -7.72
C ASN A 82 45.83 -3.24 -7.24
N HIS A 83 46.17 -4.42 -6.68
CA HIS A 83 47.44 -4.58 -5.96
C HIS A 83 48.19 -5.87 -6.30
N GLN A 84 47.85 -6.58 -7.39
CA GLN A 84 48.54 -7.83 -7.75
C GLN A 84 50.01 -7.62 -8.12
N ASP A 85 50.35 -6.44 -8.62
CA ASP A 85 51.71 -5.98 -8.90
C ASP A 85 52.59 -5.84 -7.64
N GLN A 86 51.99 -5.77 -6.45
CA GLN A 86 52.73 -5.67 -5.18
C GLN A 86 53.20 -7.02 -4.62
N ALA A 87 52.88 -8.15 -5.28
CA ALA A 87 53.17 -9.49 -4.76
C ALA A 87 54.66 -9.70 -4.45
N CYS A 88 55.53 -9.36 -5.40
CA CYS A 88 56.98 -9.48 -5.26
C CYS A 88 57.54 -8.60 -4.12
N THR A 89 57.05 -7.36 -3.98
CA THR A 89 57.47 -6.46 -2.91
C THR A 89 57.07 -6.99 -1.53
N VAL A 90 55.82 -7.41 -1.36
CA VAL A 90 55.31 -7.99 -0.10
C VAL A 90 56.08 -9.27 0.26
N ALA A 91 56.33 -10.14 -0.72
CA ALA A 91 57.10 -11.36 -0.52
C ALA A 91 58.52 -11.09 -0.05
N THR A 92 59.17 -10.08 -0.63
CA THR A 92 60.52 -9.65 -0.25
C THR A 92 60.57 -9.18 1.21
N GLU A 93 59.58 -8.39 1.64
CA GLU A 93 59.48 -7.92 3.03
C GLU A 93 59.25 -9.08 3.99
N TRP A 94 58.29 -9.97 3.68
CA TRP A 94 58.05 -11.17 4.47
C TRP A 94 59.27 -12.09 4.56
N HIS A 95 60.00 -12.27 3.47
CA HIS A 95 61.21 -13.08 3.44
C HIS A 95 62.26 -12.53 4.39
N ARG A 96 62.48 -11.21 4.38
CA ARG A 96 63.38 -10.54 5.34
C ARG A 96 62.91 -10.73 6.78
N THR A 97 61.62 -10.58 7.06
CA THR A 97 61.06 -10.77 8.41
C THR A 97 61.28 -12.19 8.91
N VAL A 98 60.96 -13.21 8.09
CA VAL A 98 61.15 -14.62 8.45
C VAL A 98 62.62 -14.94 8.68
N ILE A 99 63.51 -14.52 7.76
CA ILE A 99 64.95 -14.72 7.93
C ILE A 99 65.46 -14.02 9.19
N SER A 100 65.02 -12.80 9.47
CA SER A 100 65.43 -12.08 10.68
C SER A 100 64.96 -12.76 11.96
N GLN A 101 63.78 -13.38 11.95
CA GLN A 101 63.24 -14.09 13.10
C GLN A 101 63.95 -15.43 13.31
N VAL A 102 64.22 -16.17 12.23
CA VAL A 102 64.94 -17.45 12.26
C VAL A 102 66.41 -17.24 12.64
N ASN A 103 67.04 -16.19 12.09
CA ASN A 103 68.44 -15.87 12.35
C ASN A 103 68.63 -14.99 13.60
N GLY A 104 67.55 -14.51 14.21
CA GLY A 104 67.50 -13.57 15.34
C GLY A 104 68.04 -14.07 16.68
N ARG A 105 68.85 -15.14 16.67
CA ARG A 105 69.84 -15.45 17.71
C ARG A 105 71.27 -14.99 17.33
N HIS A 106 71.46 -14.30 16.20
CA HIS A 106 72.74 -13.66 15.85
C HIS A 106 72.53 -12.24 15.29
N ARG A 107 73.35 -11.33 15.82
CA ARG A 107 73.35 -9.86 15.67
C ARG A 107 73.19 -9.33 14.23
N HIS A 108 72.48 -8.21 14.15
CA HIS A 108 72.57 -7.11 13.17
C HIS A 108 73.26 -7.43 11.83
N TYR A 109 72.47 -7.70 10.80
CA TYR A 109 72.93 -7.58 9.40
C TYR A 109 72.49 -6.22 8.85
N SER A 110 73.47 -5.33 8.66
CA SER A 110 73.32 -4.03 8.02
C SER A 110 73.42 -4.19 6.51
N ALA A 111 72.45 -3.59 5.80
CA ALA A 111 72.53 -3.04 4.45
C ALA A 111 73.34 -3.79 3.36
N THR A 112 72.66 -4.61 2.55
CA THR A 112 73.03 -4.83 1.14
C THR A 112 71.77 -4.99 0.28
N ASN A 113 71.31 -3.90 -0.33
CA ASN A 113 70.21 -3.94 -1.31
C ASN A 113 70.71 -3.33 -2.62
N ARG A 114 71.64 -4.05 -3.27
CA ARG A 114 72.31 -3.62 -4.51
C ARG A 114 72.54 -4.76 -5.50
N ILE A 115 71.64 -5.74 -5.53
CA ILE A 115 71.65 -6.80 -6.53
C ILE A 115 70.21 -6.91 -7.06
N TYR A 116 70.05 -7.06 -8.38
CA TYR A 116 68.80 -7.00 -9.16
C TYR A 116 68.31 -5.62 -9.61
N ARG A 117 69.22 -4.83 -10.18
CA ARG A 117 68.91 -3.94 -11.30
C ARG A 117 70.08 -3.94 -12.28
N ASN A 118 69.79 -4.36 -13.52
CA ASN A 118 70.58 -4.27 -14.75
C ASN A 118 70.93 -5.63 -15.37
N CYS A 119 69.99 -6.17 -16.14
CA CYS A 119 70.29 -7.01 -17.29
C CYS A 119 69.93 -6.17 -18.53
N THR A 120 70.86 -5.30 -18.94
CA THR A 120 70.69 -4.45 -20.13
C THR A 120 72.05 -4.34 -20.81
N LEU A 121 72.18 -5.11 -21.89
CA LEU A 121 72.84 -4.78 -23.15
C LEU A 121 74.05 -3.81 -23.08
N GLN A 122 75.25 -4.37 -23.15
CA GLN A 122 76.41 -3.74 -23.79
C GLN A 122 77.12 -4.83 -24.62
N ALA A 123 77.04 -4.74 -25.95
CA ALA A 123 77.94 -3.97 -26.81
C ALA A 123 79.12 -4.86 -27.28
N PHE A 124 78.82 -5.75 -28.22
CA PHE A 124 79.82 -6.32 -29.12
C PHE A 124 80.02 -5.30 -30.25
N LYS A 125 81.08 -4.49 -30.16
CA LYS A 125 81.64 -3.77 -31.30
C LYS A 125 82.65 -4.71 -31.93
N THR A 126 82.31 -5.27 -33.09
CA THR A 126 83.29 -5.90 -33.98
C THR A 126 83.35 -5.10 -35.26
N GLU A 127 84.59 -4.84 -35.64
CA GLU A 127 85.08 -3.83 -36.55
C GLU A 127 84.78 -4.11 -38.02
N GLN A 128 84.80 -3.01 -38.78
CA GLN A 128 84.64 -2.86 -40.22
C GLN A 128 85.43 -3.88 -41.05
N THR A 129 84.72 -4.65 -41.87
CA THR A 129 85.22 -5.14 -43.16
C THR A 129 84.64 -4.26 -44.27
N SER A 130 85.28 -3.13 -44.50
CA SER A 130 85.03 -2.27 -45.67
C SER A 130 85.54 -2.99 -46.92
N SER A 131 84.63 -3.44 -47.80
CA SER A 131 84.85 -3.65 -49.25
C SER A 131 83.77 -4.53 -49.92
N CYS A 132 82.73 -5.04 -49.22
CA CYS A 132 81.57 -5.68 -49.86
C CYS A 132 80.22 -4.99 -49.54
N ASP A 133 80.26 -3.76 -49.03
CA ASP A 133 79.11 -3.07 -48.44
C ASP A 133 78.01 -2.66 -49.44
N ASP A 134 78.33 -2.48 -50.73
CA ASP A 134 77.35 -1.97 -51.70
C ASP A 134 76.29 -3.03 -52.10
N ASP A 135 76.68 -4.30 -52.24
CA ASP A 135 75.76 -5.41 -52.57
C ASP A 135 74.82 -5.73 -51.40
N TRP A 136 75.33 -5.66 -50.17
CA TRP A 136 74.54 -5.83 -48.95
C TRP A 136 73.56 -4.67 -48.70
N GLN A 137 73.91 -3.45 -49.08
CA GLN A 137 73.00 -2.30 -48.97
C GLN A 137 71.82 -2.39 -49.94
N GLU A 138 72.03 -2.92 -51.15
CA GLU A 138 70.95 -3.19 -52.10
C GLU A 138 70.01 -4.29 -51.60
N GLU A 139 70.57 -5.37 -51.03
CA GLU A 139 69.83 -6.47 -50.42
C GLU A 139 68.97 -5.99 -49.23
N ILE A 140 69.54 -5.18 -48.34
CA ILE A 140 68.82 -4.58 -47.20
C ILE A 140 67.67 -3.69 -47.71
N SER A 141 67.93 -2.90 -48.75
CA SER A 141 66.90 -2.03 -49.36
C SER A 141 65.77 -2.86 -50.00
N ARG A 142 66.08 -4.00 -50.62
CA ARG A 142 65.07 -4.94 -51.15
C ARG A 142 64.21 -5.52 -50.04
N LEU A 143 64.82 -6.05 -48.98
CA LEU A 143 64.10 -6.61 -47.83
C LEU A 143 63.25 -5.55 -47.10
N GLN A 144 63.74 -4.32 -46.99
CA GLN A 144 62.96 -3.21 -46.42
C GLN A 144 61.72 -2.89 -47.27
N ARG A 145 61.84 -2.87 -48.60
CA ARG A 145 60.69 -2.69 -49.50
C ARG A 145 59.67 -3.82 -49.38
N GLU A 146 60.14 -5.07 -49.35
CA GLU A 146 59.29 -6.25 -49.16
C GLU A 146 58.57 -6.23 -47.81
N LEU A 147 59.27 -5.83 -46.74
CA LEU A 147 58.68 -5.68 -45.41
C LEU A 147 57.61 -4.59 -45.37
N GLU A 148 57.85 -3.43 -46.00
CA GLU A 148 56.86 -2.36 -46.09
C GLU A 148 55.66 -2.75 -46.96
N GLU A 149 55.88 -3.48 -48.06
CA GLU A 149 54.79 -4.02 -48.86
C GLU A 149 53.97 -5.05 -48.08
N ALA A 150 54.62 -5.96 -47.35
CA ALA A 150 53.96 -6.93 -46.48
C ALA A 150 53.15 -6.24 -45.38
N LYS A 151 53.70 -5.19 -44.74
CA LYS A 151 52.96 -4.36 -43.78
C LYS A 151 51.76 -3.66 -44.43
N ARG A 152 51.89 -3.13 -45.64
CA ARG A 152 50.77 -2.53 -46.39
C ARG A 152 49.69 -3.56 -46.69
N ARG A 153 50.05 -4.75 -47.16
CA ARG A 153 49.12 -5.87 -47.39
C ARG A 153 48.42 -6.28 -46.09
N GLN A 154 49.16 -6.37 -44.98
CA GLN A 154 48.60 -6.70 -43.67
C GLN A 154 47.63 -5.62 -43.16
N ARG A 155 47.96 -4.33 -43.33
CA ARG A 155 47.07 -3.21 -42.98
C ARG A 155 45.81 -3.22 -43.83
N ALA A 156 45.93 -3.46 -45.13
CA ALA A 156 44.78 -3.56 -46.04
C ALA A 156 43.87 -4.74 -45.66
N ALA A 157 44.44 -5.93 -45.39
CA ALA A 157 43.68 -7.09 -44.95
C ALA A 157 43.00 -6.87 -43.58
N ASN A 158 43.68 -6.20 -42.64
CA ASN A 158 43.09 -5.85 -41.35
C ASN A 158 41.97 -4.82 -41.50
N ALA A 159 42.11 -3.83 -42.38
CA ALA A 159 41.07 -2.85 -42.68
C ALA A 159 39.84 -3.50 -43.30
N GLN A 160 40.02 -4.42 -44.26
CA GLN A 160 38.93 -5.17 -44.86
C GLN A 160 38.18 -6.03 -43.83
N ARG A 161 38.90 -6.78 -42.98
CA ARG A 161 38.28 -7.55 -41.88
C ARG A 161 37.57 -6.66 -40.87
N ALA A 162 38.06 -5.45 -40.63
CA ALA A 162 37.41 -4.50 -39.73
C ALA A 162 36.10 -3.99 -40.34
N TYR A 163 36.09 -3.69 -41.65
CA TYR A 163 34.90 -3.30 -42.39
C TYR A 163 33.83 -4.41 -42.39
N GLU A 164 34.21 -5.65 -42.71
CA GLU A 164 33.30 -6.81 -42.71
C GLU A 164 32.66 -7.04 -41.32
N ARG A 165 33.45 -6.91 -40.24
CA ARG A 165 32.92 -7.00 -38.87
C ARG A 165 31.91 -5.90 -38.57
N GLN A 166 32.18 -4.68 -39.03
CA GLN A 166 31.28 -3.54 -38.82
C GLN A 166 29.95 -3.73 -39.58
N GLU A 167 29.98 -4.24 -40.81
CA GLU A 167 28.76 -4.58 -41.55
C GLU A 167 27.97 -5.72 -40.91
N GLU A 168 28.64 -6.78 -40.45
CA GLU A 168 27.98 -7.90 -39.77
C GLU A 168 27.33 -7.45 -38.45
N GLU A 169 27.99 -6.56 -37.70
CA GLU A 169 27.45 -5.98 -36.48
C GLU A 169 26.25 -5.06 -36.77
N ALA A 170 26.33 -4.22 -37.80
CA ALA A 170 25.21 -3.38 -38.24
C ALA A 170 24.00 -4.23 -38.67
N HIS A 171 24.23 -5.32 -39.42
CA HIS A 171 23.17 -6.25 -39.81
C HIS A 171 22.56 -6.96 -38.59
N ARG A 172 23.39 -7.40 -37.63
CA ARG A 172 22.92 -7.98 -36.37
C ARG A 172 22.09 -7.00 -35.55
N GLN A 173 22.48 -5.73 -35.49
CA GLN A 173 21.72 -4.69 -34.80
C GLN A 173 20.39 -4.43 -35.49
N ALA A 174 20.38 -4.27 -36.82
CA ALA A 174 19.15 -4.05 -37.59
C ALA A 174 18.14 -5.19 -37.42
N ARG A 175 18.61 -6.45 -37.33
CA ARG A 175 17.74 -7.60 -37.04
C ARG A 175 17.15 -7.51 -35.63
N ARG A 176 17.94 -7.17 -34.61
CA ARG A 176 17.45 -7.00 -33.23
C ARG A 176 16.41 -5.90 -33.12
N GLU A 177 16.62 -4.77 -33.81
CA GLU A 177 15.66 -3.67 -33.81
C GLU A 177 14.35 -4.06 -34.50
N ARG A 178 14.41 -4.83 -35.59
CA ARG A 178 13.21 -5.37 -36.23
C ARG A 178 12.47 -6.34 -35.31
N ASP A 179 13.19 -7.30 -34.72
CA ASP A 179 12.61 -8.27 -33.78
C ASP A 179 11.95 -7.56 -32.58
N GLN A 180 12.56 -6.48 -32.06
CA GLN A 180 11.98 -5.66 -30.98
C GLN A 180 10.70 -4.93 -31.42
N LYS A 181 10.70 -4.32 -32.61
CA LYS A 181 9.51 -3.66 -33.17
C LYS A 181 8.37 -4.65 -33.36
N ASP A 182 8.64 -5.82 -33.91
CA ASP A 182 7.64 -6.87 -34.13
C ASP A 182 7.04 -7.35 -32.80
N VAL A 183 7.85 -7.50 -31.75
CA VAL A 183 7.39 -7.85 -30.40
C VAL A 183 6.53 -6.73 -29.80
N GLU A 184 6.95 -5.47 -29.94
CA GLU A 184 6.18 -4.33 -29.44
C GLU A 184 4.83 -4.18 -30.16
N GLU A 185 4.84 -4.32 -31.49
CA GLU A 185 3.63 -4.26 -32.32
C GLU A 185 2.65 -5.37 -31.96
N ARG A 186 3.14 -6.59 -31.69
CA ARG A 186 2.30 -7.71 -31.20
C ARG A 186 1.76 -7.49 -29.78
N ARG A 187 2.47 -6.73 -28.93
CA ARG A 187 2.02 -6.44 -27.55
C ARG A 187 0.94 -5.37 -27.47
N LYS A 188 0.90 -4.43 -28.40
CA LYS A 188 -0.10 -3.34 -28.45
C LYS A 188 -1.56 -3.82 -28.47
N PRO A 189 -1.99 -4.72 -29.39
CA PRO A 189 -3.38 -5.16 -29.44
C PRO A 189 -3.78 -5.95 -28.20
N VAL A 190 -2.88 -6.78 -27.65
CA VAL A 190 -3.15 -7.55 -26.42
C VAL A 190 -3.37 -6.63 -25.21
N GLN A 191 -2.57 -5.57 -25.08
CA GLN A 191 -2.77 -4.58 -24.01
C GLN A 191 -4.06 -3.78 -24.19
N GLU A 192 -4.38 -3.40 -25.43
CA GLU A 192 -5.61 -2.66 -25.72
C GLU A 192 -6.86 -3.52 -25.46
N GLU A 193 -6.85 -4.79 -25.88
CA GLU A 193 -7.92 -5.74 -25.61
C GLU A 193 -8.08 -5.99 -24.10
N ALA A 194 -6.97 -6.15 -23.37
CA ALA A 194 -7.01 -6.29 -21.90
C ALA A 194 -7.61 -5.05 -21.22
N ARG A 195 -7.28 -3.83 -21.69
CA ARG A 195 -7.87 -2.58 -21.20
C ARG A 195 -9.36 -2.49 -21.51
N GLN A 196 -9.78 -2.89 -22.70
CA GLN A 196 -11.19 -2.87 -23.10
C GLN A 196 -12.01 -3.89 -22.29
N GLU A 197 -11.46 -5.08 -22.05
CA GLU A 197 -12.12 -6.10 -21.24
C GLU A 197 -12.22 -5.68 -19.77
N GLU A 198 -11.17 -5.07 -19.20
CA GLU A 198 -11.21 -4.50 -17.85
C GLU A 198 -12.24 -3.36 -17.75
N ALA A 199 -12.29 -2.48 -18.76
CA ALA A 199 -13.29 -1.42 -18.83
C ALA A 199 -14.72 -1.97 -18.89
N ARG A 200 -14.97 -3.02 -19.69
CA ARG A 200 -16.27 -3.70 -19.78
C ARG A 200 -16.66 -4.35 -18.45
N ARG A 201 -15.73 -4.99 -17.75
CA ARG A 201 -15.97 -5.57 -16.42
C ARG A 201 -16.27 -4.50 -15.38
N ALA A 202 -15.52 -3.40 -15.40
CA ALA A 202 -15.73 -2.27 -14.49
C ALA A 202 -17.09 -1.61 -14.74
N GLU A 203 -17.49 -1.43 -16.01
CA GLU A 203 -18.80 -0.89 -16.36
C GLU A 203 -19.93 -1.85 -15.98
N GLY A 204 -19.78 -3.15 -16.26
CA GLY A 204 -20.72 -4.19 -15.82
C GLY A 204 -20.93 -4.19 -14.31
N GLY A 205 -19.84 -4.11 -13.54
CA GLY A 205 -19.89 -4.00 -12.08
C GLY A 205 -20.59 -2.73 -11.59
N ARG A 206 -20.34 -1.58 -12.23
CA ARG A 206 -21.04 -0.32 -11.91
C ARG A 206 -22.54 -0.40 -12.17
N ARG A 207 -22.94 -0.98 -13.32
CA ARG A 207 -24.36 -1.16 -13.67
C ARG A 207 -25.06 -2.10 -12.68
N GLN A 208 -24.42 -3.21 -12.30
CA GLN A 208 -24.97 -4.14 -11.30
C GLN A 208 -25.13 -3.47 -9.93
N GLN A 209 -24.12 -2.74 -9.46
CA GLN A 209 -24.21 -1.99 -8.20
C GLN A 209 -25.31 -0.93 -8.24
N GLN A 210 -25.44 -0.21 -9.35
CA GLN A 210 -26.51 0.79 -9.51
C GLN A 210 -27.90 0.15 -9.53
N GLN A 211 -28.04 -0.99 -10.20
CA GLN A 211 -29.30 -1.74 -10.23
C GLN A 211 -29.67 -2.28 -8.84
N GLU A 212 -28.69 -2.82 -8.11
CA GLU A 212 -28.90 -3.30 -6.74
C GLU A 212 -29.25 -2.16 -5.78
N GLN A 213 -28.56 -1.02 -5.87
CA GLN A 213 -28.90 0.17 -5.07
C GLN A 213 -30.30 0.68 -5.38
N SER A 214 -30.68 0.74 -6.66
CA SER A 214 -32.02 1.16 -7.10
C SER A 214 -33.10 0.19 -6.59
N SER A 215 -32.87 -1.12 -6.71
CA SER A 215 -33.77 -2.16 -6.20
C SER A 215 -33.95 -2.08 -4.69
N ARG A 216 -32.86 -1.98 -3.92
CA ARG A 216 -32.91 -1.80 -2.46
C ARG A 216 -33.63 -0.52 -2.06
N ALA A 217 -33.43 0.57 -2.80
CA ALA A 217 -34.12 1.83 -2.56
C ALA A 217 -35.63 1.74 -2.87
N ALA A 218 -36.01 1.04 -3.93
CA ALA A 218 -37.40 0.79 -4.29
C ALA A 218 -38.11 -0.07 -3.23
N GLU A 219 -37.49 -1.16 -2.80
CA GLU A 219 -38.00 -2.03 -1.72
C GLU A 219 -38.14 -1.27 -0.40
N ALA A 220 -37.16 -0.45 -0.03
CA ALA A 220 -37.23 0.37 1.16
C ALA A 220 -38.38 1.40 1.11
N ARG A 221 -38.65 1.98 -0.07
CA ARG A 221 -39.80 2.89 -0.27
C ARG A 221 -41.12 2.12 -0.13
N GLN A 222 -41.24 0.98 -0.78
CA GLN A 222 -42.45 0.15 -0.72
C GLN A 222 -42.74 -0.29 0.72
N ARG A 223 -41.72 -0.70 1.47
CA ARG A 223 -41.87 -1.08 2.89
C ARG A 223 -42.35 0.09 3.74
N ARG A 224 -41.75 1.28 3.59
CA ARG A 224 -42.19 2.49 4.31
C ARG A 224 -43.63 2.86 3.98
N GLU A 225 -44.02 2.72 2.71
CA GLU A 225 -45.38 2.98 2.29
C GLU A 225 -46.38 1.97 2.89
N GLN A 226 -46.04 0.69 2.89
CA GLN A 226 -46.86 -0.35 3.54
C GLN A 226 -46.99 -0.11 5.04
N GLU A 227 -45.88 0.21 5.73
CA GLU A 227 -45.90 0.55 7.16
C GLU A 227 -46.73 1.81 7.43
N ALA A 228 -46.64 2.83 6.57
CA ALA A 228 -47.44 4.05 6.69
C ALA A 228 -48.93 3.78 6.46
N ARG A 229 -49.28 2.98 5.43
CA ARG A 229 -50.66 2.55 5.16
C ARG A 229 -51.23 1.72 6.31
N ALA A 230 -50.47 0.77 6.83
CA ALA A 230 -50.88 -0.04 7.99
C ALA A 230 -51.08 0.83 9.24
N LYS A 231 -50.19 1.80 9.49
CA LYS A 231 -50.37 2.77 10.60
C LYS A 231 -51.59 3.66 10.39
N ALA A 232 -51.85 4.11 9.16
CA ALA A 232 -53.03 4.91 8.84
C ALA A 232 -54.32 4.10 9.06
N GLN A 233 -54.37 2.85 8.60
CA GLN A 233 -55.49 1.94 8.84
C GLN A 233 -55.69 1.66 10.33
N GLN A 234 -54.62 1.40 11.08
CA GLN A 234 -54.73 1.19 12.51
C GLN A 234 -55.25 2.46 13.22
N ASN A 235 -54.75 3.63 12.82
CA ASN A 235 -55.25 4.90 13.34
C ASN A 235 -56.74 5.07 13.05
N ASP A 236 -57.16 4.81 11.83
CA ASP A 236 -58.56 4.90 11.42
C ASP A 236 -59.47 3.95 12.23
N ILE A 237 -59.07 2.67 12.38
CA ILE A 237 -59.77 1.71 13.24
C ILE A 237 -59.88 2.25 14.67
N THR A 238 -58.78 2.76 15.25
CA THR A 238 -58.80 3.28 16.63
C THR A 238 -59.71 4.49 16.80
N TRP A 239 -59.82 5.35 15.79
CA TRP A 239 -60.71 6.52 15.81
C TRP A 239 -62.17 6.10 15.65
N SER A 240 -62.45 5.18 14.73
CA SER A 240 -63.78 4.59 14.55
C SER A 240 -64.29 3.88 15.81
N GLU A 241 -63.43 3.15 16.52
CA GLU A 241 -63.76 2.54 17.81
C GLU A 241 -63.97 3.56 18.93
N ALA A 242 -63.17 4.64 18.98
CA ALA A 242 -63.36 5.72 19.93
C ALA A 242 -64.72 6.42 19.70
N TRP A 243 -65.06 6.70 18.45
CA TRP A 243 -66.34 7.29 18.07
C TRP A 243 -67.52 6.38 18.40
N ARG A 244 -67.42 5.07 18.08
CA ARG A 244 -68.47 4.09 18.40
C ARG A 244 -68.73 4.01 19.89
N ARG A 245 -67.69 3.94 20.73
CA ARG A 245 -67.81 3.92 22.20
C ARG A 245 -68.49 5.18 22.73
N TYR A 246 -68.10 6.33 22.19
CA TYR A 246 -68.71 7.61 22.51
C TYR A 246 -70.20 7.65 22.15
N GLU A 247 -70.57 7.29 20.93
CA GLU A 247 -71.98 7.25 20.48
C GLU A 247 -72.82 6.26 21.30
N GLN A 248 -72.30 5.06 21.54
CA GLN A 248 -72.98 4.04 22.34
C GLN A 248 -73.26 4.56 23.76
N ARG A 249 -72.27 5.19 24.40
CA ARG A 249 -72.47 5.76 25.75
C ARG A 249 -73.54 6.85 25.74
N TRP A 250 -73.57 7.69 24.72
CA TRP A 250 -74.62 8.72 24.59
C TRP A 250 -76.01 8.16 24.31
N LEU A 251 -76.11 7.00 23.65
CA LEU A 251 -77.38 6.28 23.48
C LEU A 251 -77.86 5.72 24.83
N GLU A 252 -76.98 5.09 25.60
CA GLU A 252 -77.30 4.61 26.95
C GLU A 252 -77.81 5.76 27.83
N ILE A 253 -77.09 6.89 27.85
CA ILE A 253 -77.49 8.09 28.61
C ILE A 253 -78.87 8.60 28.19
N ARG A 254 -79.22 8.51 26.90
CA ARG A 254 -80.54 8.93 26.40
C ARG A 254 -81.66 8.03 26.92
N GLU A 255 -81.36 6.77 27.20
CA GLU A 255 -82.31 5.75 27.66
C GLU A 255 -82.37 5.65 29.20
N MET A 256 -81.47 6.32 29.92
CA MET A 256 -81.43 6.36 31.38
C MET A 256 -82.58 7.21 31.99
N SER A 257 -83.03 6.80 33.18
CA SER A 257 -84.00 7.55 33.99
C SER A 257 -83.37 8.83 34.59
N GLU A 258 -84.19 9.82 34.99
CA GLU A 258 -83.67 11.05 35.64
C GLU A 258 -82.90 10.75 36.94
N GLU A 259 -83.30 9.72 37.68
CA GLU A 259 -82.62 9.26 38.91
C GLU A 259 -81.23 8.67 38.62
N ASP A 260 -81.06 8.03 37.47
CA ASP A 260 -79.78 7.46 37.06
C ASP A 260 -78.87 8.50 36.40
N LEU A 261 -79.45 9.50 35.72
CA LEU A 261 -78.72 10.66 35.20
C LEU A 261 -78.07 11.48 36.33
N ALA A 262 -78.72 11.57 37.48
CA ALA A 262 -78.19 12.24 38.67
C ALA A 262 -76.93 11.56 39.24
N LYS A 263 -76.72 10.27 38.96
CA LYS A 263 -75.58 9.47 39.45
C LYS A 263 -74.37 9.50 38.52
N ILE A 264 -74.48 10.11 37.34
CA ILE A 264 -73.38 10.21 36.38
C ILE A 264 -72.36 11.23 36.89
N SER A 265 -71.15 10.76 37.15
CA SER A 265 -69.99 11.60 37.47
C SER A 265 -69.12 11.86 36.22
N SER A 266 -68.22 12.83 36.29
CA SER A 266 -67.37 13.27 35.18
C SER A 266 -66.46 12.16 34.66
N GLY A 267 -66.15 11.18 35.51
CA GLY A 267 -65.40 9.96 35.16
C GLY A 267 -66.24 8.89 34.46
N SER A 268 -67.57 8.98 34.48
CA SER A 268 -68.50 8.02 33.84
C SER A 268 -69.01 8.50 32.46
N LEU A 269 -68.90 9.80 32.19
CA LEU A 269 -69.19 10.38 30.88
C LEU A 269 -68.06 10.07 29.90
N HIS A 270 -68.40 9.65 28.68
CA HIS A 270 -67.42 9.50 27.61
C HIS A 270 -67.24 10.84 26.91
N TRP A 271 -66.05 11.42 27.07
CA TRP A 271 -65.69 12.72 26.50
C TRP A 271 -65.31 12.58 25.02
N PRO A 272 -65.50 13.63 24.19
CA PRO A 272 -65.24 13.58 22.76
C PRO A 272 -63.74 13.73 22.50
N VAL A 273 -62.97 12.76 22.99
CA VAL A 273 -61.51 12.63 22.84
C VAL A 273 -61.16 11.15 22.64
N LYS A 274 -60.00 10.85 22.04
CA LYS A 274 -59.63 9.46 21.66
C LYS A 274 -59.69 8.46 22.82
N SER A 275 -59.33 8.90 24.03
CA SER A 275 -59.35 8.07 25.23
C SER A 275 -60.74 7.91 25.86
N GLY A 276 -61.67 8.82 25.56
CA GLY A 276 -62.98 8.94 26.21
C GLY A 276 -62.95 9.57 27.61
N LYS A 277 -61.80 10.01 28.13
CA LYS A 277 -61.63 10.47 29.52
C LYS A 277 -61.57 11.98 29.63
N PHE A 278 -62.11 12.54 30.72
CA PHE A 278 -62.08 13.99 30.99
C PHE A 278 -60.66 14.57 31.11
N GLN A 279 -59.70 13.76 31.59
CA GLN A 279 -58.29 14.16 31.78
C GLN A 279 -57.60 14.54 30.47
N ASP A 280 -58.04 13.96 29.34
CA ASP A 280 -57.45 14.22 28.03
C ASP A 280 -58.21 15.30 27.25
N VAL A 281 -59.18 15.96 27.88
CA VAL A 281 -59.99 17.01 27.25
C VAL A 281 -59.18 18.29 27.17
N ASN A 282 -58.84 18.64 25.94
CA ASN A 282 -58.33 19.94 25.55
C ASN A 282 -58.81 20.25 24.13
N GLU A 283 -58.63 21.50 23.72
CA GLU A 283 -59.08 22.00 22.44
C GLU A 283 -58.64 21.13 21.25
N ALA A 284 -57.33 20.83 21.18
CA ALA A 284 -56.75 20.06 20.08
C ALA A 284 -57.28 18.61 20.01
N ASN A 285 -57.46 17.96 21.16
CA ASN A 285 -57.97 16.59 21.22
C ASN A 285 -59.44 16.49 20.84
N VAL A 286 -60.25 17.48 21.23
CA VAL A 286 -61.68 17.56 20.85
C VAL A 286 -61.83 17.85 19.37
N GLU A 287 -61.04 18.78 18.82
CA GLU A 287 -60.99 19.00 17.37
C GLU A 287 -60.55 17.76 16.61
N ALA A 288 -59.48 17.09 17.04
CA ALA A 288 -59.00 15.87 16.41
C ALA A 288 -60.06 14.77 16.46
N PHE A 289 -60.76 14.62 17.58
CA PHE A 289 -61.85 13.66 17.70
C PHE A 289 -63.01 13.98 16.75
N LEU A 290 -63.45 15.25 16.70
CA LEU A 290 -64.51 15.68 15.81
C LEU A 290 -64.12 15.59 14.33
N ARG A 291 -62.83 15.69 13.97
CA ARG A 291 -62.31 15.62 12.59
C ARG A 291 -61.96 14.21 12.12
N ASN A 292 -61.76 13.28 13.04
CA ASN A 292 -61.61 11.85 12.75
C ASN A 292 -62.90 11.06 13.08
N ALA A 293 -64.00 11.78 13.35
CA ALA A 293 -65.28 11.20 13.70
C ALA A 293 -65.93 10.50 12.49
N SER A 294 -65.89 9.15 12.50
CA SER A 294 -66.60 8.23 11.59
C SER A 294 -66.44 8.50 10.09
N ASP A 295 -65.75 7.61 9.39
CA ASP A 295 -65.55 7.64 7.92
C ASP A 295 -66.83 7.92 7.10
N ASP A 296 -67.97 7.38 7.55
CA ASP A 296 -69.26 7.53 6.88
C ASP A 296 -69.81 8.98 6.88
N VAL A 297 -69.28 9.84 7.75
CA VAL A 297 -69.74 11.23 7.98
C VAL A 297 -69.02 12.23 7.06
N TYR A 298 -67.84 11.88 6.51
CA TYR A 298 -67.08 12.76 5.61
C TYR A 298 -67.43 12.60 4.13
N SER A 299 -68.31 11.66 3.77
CA SER A 299 -68.76 11.46 2.39
C SER A 299 -69.34 12.74 1.78
N CYS A 300 -69.93 13.62 2.59
CA CYS A 300 -70.22 14.99 2.18
C CYS A 300 -70.31 15.95 3.39
N ARG A 301 -70.07 17.23 3.13
CA ARG A 301 -70.09 18.29 4.15
C ARG A 301 -71.43 18.42 4.90
N GLU A 302 -72.54 18.10 4.27
CA GLU A 302 -73.86 18.15 4.92
C GLU A 302 -73.99 17.10 6.02
N ALA A 303 -73.44 15.89 5.81
CA ALA A 303 -73.39 14.85 6.82
C ALA A 303 -72.54 15.29 8.03
N TYR A 304 -71.40 15.93 7.77
CA TYR A 304 -70.56 16.50 8.82
C TYR A 304 -71.27 17.57 9.67
N LEU A 305 -71.96 18.51 9.02
CA LEU A 305 -72.74 19.53 9.73
C LEU A 305 -73.90 18.93 10.55
N LYS A 306 -74.56 17.87 10.06
CA LYS A 306 -75.58 17.15 10.83
C LYS A 306 -75.00 16.54 12.11
N VAL A 307 -73.82 15.94 12.02
CA VAL A 307 -73.12 15.41 13.20
C VAL A 307 -72.78 16.53 14.17
N LEU A 308 -72.17 17.64 13.71
CA LEU A 308 -71.84 18.77 14.58
C LEU A 308 -73.09 19.38 15.26
N ASN A 309 -74.22 19.50 14.55
CA ASN A 309 -75.48 19.95 15.15
C ASN A 309 -75.99 18.97 16.22
N GLY A 310 -75.88 17.66 15.95
CA GLY A 310 -76.21 16.62 16.94
C GLY A 310 -75.34 16.71 18.19
N GLN A 311 -74.03 16.91 18.03
CA GLN A 311 -73.12 17.10 19.16
C GLN A 311 -73.41 18.41 19.90
N ASN A 312 -73.71 19.50 19.20
CA ASN A 312 -74.06 20.78 19.82
C ASN A 312 -75.26 20.65 20.79
N LEU A 313 -76.29 19.91 20.37
CA LEU A 313 -77.44 19.62 21.22
C LEU A 313 -77.10 18.73 22.41
N ARG A 314 -76.11 17.82 22.29
CA ARG A 314 -75.63 16.95 23.38
C ARG A 314 -74.88 17.74 24.45
N TRP A 315 -74.08 18.71 24.03
CA TRP A 315 -73.21 19.52 24.88
C TRP A 315 -73.79 20.89 25.23
N HIS A 316 -75.08 21.13 24.94
CA HIS A 316 -75.75 22.38 25.31
C HIS A 316 -75.90 22.50 26.84
N PRO A 317 -75.69 23.69 27.43
CA PRO A 317 -75.79 23.89 28.89
C PRO A 317 -77.08 23.34 29.50
N ASP A 318 -78.24 23.53 28.84
CA ASP A 318 -79.53 23.02 29.32
C ASP A 318 -79.60 21.48 29.41
N LYS A 319 -78.88 20.78 28.53
CA LYS A 319 -78.87 19.31 28.52
C LYS A 319 -77.85 18.77 29.51
N ILE A 320 -76.70 19.43 29.63
CA ILE A 320 -75.70 19.11 30.65
C ILE A 320 -76.23 19.41 32.06
N GLY A 321 -77.07 20.44 32.22
CA GLY A 321 -77.70 20.79 33.49
C GLY A 321 -78.62 19.72 34.09
N ARG A 322 -78.94 18.67 33.33
CA ARG A 322 -79.68 17.49 33.81
C ARG A 322 -78.80 16.49 34.58
N PHE A 323 -77.48 16.56 34.42
CA PHE A 323 -76.53 15.74 35.19
C PHE A 323 -76.24 16.41 36.53
N SER A 324 -77.16 16.30 37.48
CA SER A 324 -77.05 16.95 38.80
C SER A 324 -75.81 16.50 39.60
N GLY A 325 -75.29 15.30 39.35
CA GLY A 325 -74.03 14.79 39.92
C GLY A 325 -72.75 15.50 39.42
N LEU A 326 -72.87 16.36 38.41
CA LEU A 326 -71.78 17.20 37.87
C LEU A 326 -71.89 18.66 38.32
N ARG A 327 -72.96 19.00 39.07
CA ARG A 327 -73.27 20.36 39.47
C ARG A 327 -72.42 20.74 40.68
N GLY A 328 -71.56 21.77 40.53
CA GLY A 328 -70.65 22.24 41.58
C GLY A 328 -69.21 21.74 41.46
N ASP A 329 -68.87 21.01 40.39
CA ASP A 329 -67.49 20.72 40.01
C ASP A 329 -67.04 21.71 38.93
N ASP A 330 -66.36 22.79 39.37
CA ASP A 330 -65.87 23.88 38.51
C ASP A 330 -65.02 23.37 37.33
N ILE A 331 -64.30 22.25 37.52
CA ILE A 331 -63.45 21.65 36.49
C ILE A 331 -64.33 21.07 35.38
N SER A 332 -65.40 20.36 35.75
CA SER A 332 -66.31 19.76 34.78
C SER A 332 -67.05 20.82 33.97
N GLU A 333 -67.51 21.89 34.61
CA GLU A 333 -68.20 23.02 33.94
C GLU A 333 -67.29 23.74 32.92
N ALA A 334 -66.01 23.95 33.28
CA ALA A 334 -65.01 24.50 32.35
C ALA A 334 -64.78 23.58 31.14
N LEU A 335 -64.69 22.26 31.35
CA LEU A 335 -64.52 21.29 30.27
C LEU A 335 -65.75 21.19 29.35
N PHE A 336 -66.97 21.25 29.91
CA PHE A 336 -68.21 21.31 29.14
C PHE A 336 -68.23 22.53 28.23
N THR A 337 -67.90 23.69 28.78
CA THR A 337 -67.82 24.95 28.04
C THR A 337 -66.79 24.87 26.92
N LEU A 338 -65.62 24.30 27.20
CA LEU A 338 -64.56 24.12 26.20
C LEU A 338 -65.03 23.22 25.04
N VAL A 339 -65.64 22.07 25.33
CA VAL A 339 -66.17 21.17 24.29
C VAL A 339 -67.25 21.87 23.45
N ALA A 340 -68.18 22.58 24.10
CA ALA A 340 -69.25 23.31 23.40
C ALA A 340 -68.68 24.43 22.50
N GLN A 341 -67.67 25.16 22.96
CA GLN A 341 -66.98 26.20 22.18
C GLN A 341 -66.29 25.61 20.95
N VAL A 342 -65.57 24.50 21.10
CA VAL A 342 -64.89 23.83 19.98
C VAL A 342 -65.90 23.35 18.94
N ILE A 343 -67.01 22.71 19.36
CA ILE A 343 -68.07 22.26 18.45
C ILE A 343 -68.69 23.44 17.70
N ASN A 344 -68.99 24.55 18.39
CA ASN A 344 -69.54 25.75 17.77
C ASN A 344 -68.58 26.33 16.72
N ARG A 345 -67.29 26.44 17.07
CA ARG A 345 -66.27 26.94 16.15
C ARG A 345 -66.14 26.07 14.90
N GLU A 346 -66.04 24.76 15.06
CA GLU A 346 -65.95 23.83 13.92
C GLU A 346 -67.19 23.87 13.03
N ARG A 347 -68.37 24.05 13.63
CA ARG A 347 -69.64 24.23 12.90
C ARG A 347 -69.65 25.52 12.10
N ASP A 348 -69.22 26.63 12.69
CA ASP A 348 -69.23 27.93 12.06
C ASP A 348 -68.17 28.02 10.95
N ALA A 349 -66.98 27.45 11.18
CA ALA A 349 -65.94 27.26 10.16
C ALA A 349 -66.46 26.39 8.99
N SER A 350 -67.21 25.33 9.31
CA SER A 350 -67.87 24.47 8.33
C SER A 350 -69.09 25.10 7.65
N ARG A 351 -69.54 26.31 8.03
CA ARG A 351 -70.55 27.11 7.33
C ARG A 351 -69.94 28.23 6.48
N LEU A 352 -68.81 28.78 6.89
CA LEU A 352 -68.11 29.83 6.14
C LEU A 352 -67.57 29.33 4.79
N LYS A 353 -67.07 28.09 4.75
CA LYS A 353 -66.54 27.45 3.52
C LYS A 353 -67.58 27.18 2.41
N SER A 354 -68.86 27.55 2.54
CA SER A 354 -69.93 27.36 1.51
C SER A 354 -70.31 28.64 0.83
N ARG A 355 -69.74 29.77 1.29
CA ARG A 355 -70.00 31.09 0.73
C ARG A 355 -68.85 31.56 -0.19
N LEU A 356 -67.78 30.77 -0.25
CA LEU A 356 -66.70 30.82 -1.24
C LEU A 356 -66.87 29.58 -2.12
#